data_AF-A0A2X0VL91-F1
#
_entry.id   AF-A0A2X0VL91-F1
#
_cell.length_a   1.000
_cell.length_b   1.000
_cell.length_c   1.000
_cell.angle_alpha   90.00
_cell.angle_beta   90.00
_cell.angle_gamma   90.00
#
_symmetry.space_group_name_H-M   'P 1'
#
loop_
_entity.id
_entity.type
_entity.pdbx_description
1 polymer ?
#
loop_
_entity_poly.entity_id
_entity_poly.type
_entity_poly.pdbx_seq_one_letter_code
_entity_poly.pdbx_strand_id
1 'polypeptide(L)'
;MKDNLNIAIIGIGLGLFGAAVWYAEMFTDSKAANLWRRMNGKGQISRNYAAIGAPALVIIFFVAGISGIVRYYSLPRLWLTSIAAVALFAAACTLIALLPIRFPRWLYADWQYAKRHGLLDENGNIDQEAYKKHARGKGFW
;
A
#
# COMPACT_ATOMS: atom_id res chain seq x y z
N MET A 1 6.56 -6.13 -30.43
CA MET A 1 7.66 -6.52 -29.51
C MET A 1 8.11 -5.38 -28.60
N LYS A 2 8.44 -4.19 -29.15
CA LYS A 2 8.83 -3.02 -28.35
C LYS A 2 7.78 -2.61 -27.30
N ASP A 3 6.49 -2.71 -27.64
CA ASP A 3 5.39 -2.35 -26.73
C ASP A 3 5.32 -3.26 -25.49
N ASN A 4 5.56 -4.56 -25.64
CA ASN A 4 5.59 -5.51 -24.53
C ASN A 4 6.74 -5.20 -23.55
N LEU A 5 7.89 -4.78 -24.10
CA LEU A 5 9.03 -4.36 -23.29
C LEU A 5 8.76 -3.03 -22.56
N ASN A 6 8.08 -2.08 -23.23
CA ASN A 6 7.67 -0.83 -22.59
C ASN A 6 6.69 -1.10 -21.42
N ILE A 7 5.72 -1.99 -21.60
CA ILE A 7 4.80 -2.42 -20.53
C ILE A 7 5.60 -3.01 -19.37
N ALA A 8 6.61 -3.84 -19.65
CA ALA A 8 7.46 -4.42 -18.62
C ALA A 8 8.19 -3.36 -17.79
N ILE A 9 8.88 -2.44 -18.47
CA ILE A 9 9.67 -1.38 -17.83
C ILE A 9 8.76 -0.46 -17.02
N ILE A 10 7.66 0.02 -17.60
CA ILE A 10 6.73 0.94 -16.95
C ILE A 10 6.05 0.26 -15.75
N GLY A 11 5.54 -0.97 -15.93
CA GLY A 11 4.86 -1.70 -14.86
C GLY A 11 5.77 -1.98 -13.67
N ILE A 12 6.99 -2.46 -13.92
CA ILE A 12 7.97 -2.70 -12.86
C ILE A 12 8.41 -1.39 -12.21
N GLY A 13 8.68 -0.35 -13.00
CA GLY A 13 9.07 0.96 -12.49
C GLY A 13 8.01 1.58 -11.58
N LEU A 14 6.74 1.58 -12.01
CA LEU A 14 5.61 2.05 -11.20
C LEU A 14 5.37 1.18 -9.98
N GLY A 15 5.54 -0.14 -10.09
CA GLY A 15 5.45 -1.07 -8.96
C GLY A 15 6.50 -0.76 -7.89
N LEU A 16 7.77 -0.59 -8.27
CA LEU A 16 8.86 -0.23 -7.36
C LEU A 16 8.64 1.15 -6.73
N PHE A 17 8.25 2.14 -7.53
CA PHE A 17 7.96 3.48 -7.03
C PHE A 17 6.80 3.48 -6.04
N GLY A 18 5.69 2.84 -6.39
CA GLY A 18 4.53 2.70 -5.51
C GLY A 18 4.86 1.94 -4.23
N ALA A 19 5.67 0.87 -4.32
CA ALA A 19 6.14 0.12 -3.15
C ALA A 19 6.97 0.99 -2.21
N ALA A 20 7.89 1.80 -2.75
CA ALA A 20 8.71 2.72 -1.98
C ALA A 20 7.86 3.79 -1.29
N VAL A 21 6.88 4.36 -2.00
CA VAL A 21 5.95 5.35 -1.44
C VAL A 21 5.09 4.75 -0.34
N TRP A 22 4.48 3.58 -0.59
CA TRP A 22 3.68 2.86 0.40
C TRP A 22 4.49 2.48 1.64
N TYR A 23 5.72 1.98 1.43
CA TYR A 23 6.61 1.64 2.53
C TYR A 23 6.96 2.89 3.35
N ALA A 24 7.28 4.00 2.68
CA ALA A 24 7.55 5.26 3.36
C ALA A 24 6.34 5.72 4.20
N GLU A 25 5.13 5.69 3.63
CA GLU A 25 3.89 6.05 4.30
C GLU A 25 3.63 5.22 5.57
N MET A 26 3.81 3.90 5.47
CA MET A 26 3.49 2.93 6.53
C MET A 26 4.56 2.86 7.63
N PHE A 27 5.83 2.90 7.24
CA PHE A 27 6.93 2.47 8.10
C PHE A 27 7.94 3.56 8.43
N THR A 28 7.83 4.76 7.85
CA THR A 28 8.79 5.84 8.09
C THR A 28 8.12 7.11 8.60
N ASP A 29 8.90 7.93 9.30
CA ASP A 29 8.48 9.20 9.89
C ASP A 29 9.06 10.41 9.14
N SER A 30 9.42 10.19 7.88
CA SER A 30 10.02 11.21 7.02
C SER A 30 9.03 12.35 6.72
N LYS A 31 9.56 13.52 6.37
CA LYS A 31 8.73 14.66 5.92
C LYS A 31 7.87 14.28 4.70
N ALA A 32 8.41 13.46 3.81
CA ALA A 32 7.69 12.95 2.64
C ALA A 32 6.52 12.03 3.04
N ALA A 33 6.74 11.08 3.97
CA ALA A 33 5.68 10.22 4.47
C ALA A 33 4.56 11.01 5.15
N ASN A 34 4.91 12.01 5.96
CA ASN A 34 3.94 12.90 6.61
C ASN A 34 3.14 13.72 5.58
N LEU A 35 3.78 14.20 4.51
CA LEU A 35 3.09 14.89 3.42
C LEU A 35 2.12 13.95 2.69
N TRP A 36 2.57 12.73 2.38
CA TRP A 36 1.77 11.74 1.68
C TRP A 36 0.51 11.33 2.45
N ARG A 37 0.64 11.08 3.77
CA ARG A 37 -0.52 10.79 4.65
C ARG A 37 -1.54 11.93 4.66
N ARG A 38 -1.08 13.18 4.68
CA ARG A 38 -1.95 14.36 4.62
C ARG A 38 -2.69 14.46 3.29
N MET A 39 -2.05 14.08 2.19
CA MET A 39 -2.67 14.05 0.86
C MET A 39 -3.73 12.94 0.75
N ASN A 40 -3.48 11.76 1.34
CA ASN A 40 -4.47 10.69 1.41
C ASN A 40 -5.70 11.09 2.23
N GLY A 41 -5.53 11.96 3.23
CA GLY A 41 -6.60 12.48 4.08
C GLY A 41 -6.86 11.61 5.31
N LYS A 42 -7.78 12.07 6.15
CA LYS A 42 -7.98 11.53 7.51
C LYS A 42 -9.13 10.52 7.63
N GLY A 43 -9.83 10.26 6.53
CA GLY A 43 -11.02 9.41 6.52
C GLY A 43 -10.68 7.92 6.71
N GLN A 44 -11.67 7.14 7.14
CA GLN A 44 -11.52 5.68 7.24
C GLN A 44 -11.14 5.06 5.88
N ILE A 45 -11.72 5.56 4.78
CA ILE A 45 -11.40 5.13 3.42
C ILE A 45 -9.92 5.39 3.08
N SER A 46 -9.40 6.57 3.41
CA SER A 46 -7.98 6.92 3.22
C SER A 46 -7.05 5.94 3.95
N ARG A 47 -7.38 5.64 5.20
CA ARG A 47 -6.64 4.68 6.03
C ARG A 47 -6.68 3.27 5.47
N ASN A 48 -7.86 2.83 5.05
CA ASN A 48 -8.08 1.53 4.44
C ASN A 48 -7.33 1.38 3.12
N TYR A 49 -7.37 2.42 2.30
CA TYR A 49 -6.62 2.50 1.07
C TYR A 49 -5.12 2.39 1.33
N ALA A 50 -4.55 3.17 2.25
CA ALA A 50 -3.12 3.04 2.61
C ALA A 50 -2.77 1.63 3.13
N ALA A 51 -3.67 1.01 3.92
CA ALA A 51 -3.45 -0.29 4.54
C ALA A 51 -3.48 -1.46 3.53
N ILE A 52 -4.43 -1.47 2.59
CA ILE A 52 -4.67 -2.63 1.69
C ILE A 52 -4.74 -2.23 0.22
N GLY A 53 -5.32 -1.07 -0.11
CA GLY A 53 -5.50 -0.63 -1.50
C GLY A 53 -4.19 -0.24 -2.20
N ALA A 54 -3.36 0.57 -1.58
CA ALA A 54 -2.05 0.96 -2.07
C ALA A 54 -1.12 -0.25 -2.34
N PRO A 55 -0.92 -1.20 -1.41
CA PRO A 55 -0.11 -2.38 -1.69
C PRO A 55 -0.75 -3.29 -2.75
N ALA A 56 -2.09 -3.36 -2.85
CA ALA A 56 -2.75 -4.08 -3.92
C ALA A 56 -2.53 -3.43 -5.30
N LEU A 57 -2.55 -2.10 -5.41
CA LEU A 57 -2.20 -1.39 -6.64
C LEU A 57 -0.74 -1.58 -7.04
N VAL A 58 0.17 -1.62 -6.07
CA VAL A 58 1.58 -1.98 -6.30
C VAL A 58 1.68 -3.37 -6.96
N ILE A 59 0.93 -4.35 -6.45
CA ILE A 59 0.87 -5.70 -7.05
C ILE A 59 0.34 -5.62 -8.48
N ILE A 60 -0.71 -4.85 -8.75
CA ILE A 60 -1.27 -4.67 -10.11
C ILE A 60 -0.20 -4.15 -11.08
N PHE A 61 0.60 -3.16 -10.69
CA PHE A 61 1.68 -2.65 -11.53
C PHE A 61 2.77 -3.71 -11.79
N PHE A 62 3.18 -4.46 -10.76
CA PHE A 62 4.14 -5.54 -10.94
C PHE A 62 3.65 -6.62 -11.89
N VAL A 63 2.42 -7.10 -11.71
CA VAL A 63 1.88 -8.16 -12.59
C VAL A 63 1.62 -7.65 -14.01
N ALA A 64 1.29 -6.36 -14.18
CA ALA A 64 1.25 -5.73 -15.50
C ALA A 64 2.63 -5.74 -16.16
N GLY A 65 3.68 -5.37 -15.42
CA GLY A 65 5.06 -5.42 -15.91
C GLY A 65 5.51 -6.84 -16.28
N ILE A 66 5.25 -7.82 -15.40
CA ILE A 66 5.53 -9.24 -15.66
C ILE A 66 4.78 -9.72 -16.91
N SER A 67 3.54 -9.26 -17.14
CA SER A 67 2.79 -9.61 -18.35
C SER A 67 3.48 -9.14 -19.63
N GLY A 68 4.15 -7.97 -19.58
CA GLY A 68 4.99 -7.48 -20.67
C GLY A 68 6.16 -8.42 -20.98
N ILE A 69 6.84 -8.91 -19.94
CA ILE A 69 7.93 -9.90 -20.07
C ILE A 69 7.41 -11.21 -20.69
N VAL A 70 6.31 -11.75 -20.15
CA VAL A 70 5.67 -12.98 -20.64
C VAL A 70 5.33 -12.88 -22.13
N ARG A 71 4.74 -11.75 -22.55
CA ARG A 71 4.40 -11.50 -23.96
C ARG A 71 5.62 -11.26 -24.84
N TYR A 72 6.67 -10.65 -24.32
CA TYR A 72 7.89 -10.39 -25.08
C TYR A 72 8.59 -11.70 -25.45
N TYR A 73 8.70 -12.63 -24.50
CA TYR A 73 9.32 -13.95 -24.72
C TYR A 73 8.36 -15.02 -25.26
N SER A 74 7.10 -14.66 -25.59
CA SER A 74 6.08 -15.59 -26.08
C SER A 74 5.89 -16.82 -25.17
N LEU A 75 5.92 -16.61 -23.86
CA LEU A 75 5.79 -17.68 -22.88
C LEU A 75 4.38 -18.32 -22.91
N PRO A 76 4.22 -19.55 -22.38
CA PRO A 76 2.94 -20.26 -22.39
C PRO A 76 1.77 -19.45 -21.82
N ARG A 77 0.58 -19.61 -22.41
CA ARG A 77 -0.63 -18.88 -22.04
C ARG A 77 -1.00 -18.99 -20.55
N LEU A 78 -0.64 -20.10 -19.90
CA LEU A 78 -0.86 -20.32 -18.47
C LEU A 78 -0.32 -19.17 -17.61
N TRP A 79 0.83 -18.59 -17.96
CA TRP A 79 1.42 -17.45 -17.25
C TRP A 79 0.49 -16.23 -17.27
N LEU A 80 -0.10 -15.91 -18.42
CA LEU A 80 -1.02 -14.78 -18.55
C LEU A 80 -2.32 -15.03 -17.78
N THR A 81 -2.81 -16.26 -17.75
CA THR A 81 -3.99 -16.63 -16.96
C THR A 81 -3.74 -16.47 -15.46
N SER A 82 -2.58 -16.94 -14.95
CA SER A 82 -2.20 -16.75 -13.55
C SER A 82 -2.02 -15.28 -13.19
N ILE A 83 -1.37 -14.50 -14.07
CA ILE A 83 -1.22 -13.04 -13.90
C ILE A 83 -2.58 -12.36 -13.82
N ALA A 84 -3.52 -12.72 -14.69
CA ALA A 84 -4.87 -12.16 -14.67
C ALA A 84 -5.60 -12.49 -13.36
N ALA A 85 -5.48 -13.72 -12.85
CA ALA A 85 -6.08 -14.10 -11.57
C ALA A 85 -5.52 -13.27 -10.40
N VAL A 86 -4.20 -13.05 -10.35
CA VAL A 86 -3.56 -12.20 -9.33
C VAL A 86 -4.01 -10.75 -9.47
N ALA A 87 -4.06 -10.22 -10.69
CA ALA A 87 -4.52 -8.85 -10.95
C ALA A 87 -5.98 -8.64 -10.51
N LEU A 88 -6.86 -9.61 -10.77
CA LEU A 88 -8.26 -9.57 -10.34
C LEU A 88 -8.40 -9.63 -8.82
N PHE A 89 -7.63 -10.49 -8.15
CA PHE A 89 -7.63 -10.55 -6.69
C PHE A 89 -7.13 -9.23 -6.08
N ALA A 90 -6.05 -8.67 -6.60
CA ALA A 90 -5.54 -7.38 -6.15
C ALA A 90 -6.54 -6.24 -6.41
N ALA A 91 -7.21 -6.23 -7.57
CA ALA A 91 -8.27 -5.27 -7.87
C ALA A 91 -9.44 -5.37 -6.87
N ALA A 92 -9.86 -6.59 -6.51
CA ALA A 92 -10.86 -6.81 -5.48
C ALA A 92 -10.43 -6.26 -4.11
N CYS A 93 -9.16 -6.48 -3.71
CA CYS A 93 -8.60 -5.88 -2.49
C CYS A 93 -8.63 -4.36 -2.52
N THR A 94 -8.30 -3.73 -3.66
CA THR A 94 -8.41 -2.27 -3.83
C THR A 94 -9.84 -1.79 -3.65
N LEU A 95 -10.84 -2.48 -4.20
CA LEU A 95 -12.25 -2.13 -4.02
C LEU A 95 -12.72 -2.30 -2.57
N ILE A 96 -12.32 -3.40 -1.91
CA ILE A 96 -12.60 -3.63 -0.49
C ILE A 96 -12.00 -2.53 0.37
N ALA A 97 -10.81 -2.01 0.02
CA ALA A 97 -10.18 -0.91 0.72
C ALA A 97 -10.95 0.43 0.61
N LEU A 98 -11.86 0.57 -0.37
CA LEU A 98 -12.71 1.75 -0.48
C LEU A 98 -13.97 1.67 0.40
N LEU A 99 -14.26 0.51 0.98
CA LEU A 99 -15.37 0.35 1.91
C LEU A 99 -15.04 1.03 3.25
N PRO A 100 -15.98 1.74 3.89
CA PRO A 100 -15.77 2.40 5.19
C PRO A 100 -15.82 1.41 6.38
N ILE A 101 -15.30 0.20 6.21
CA ILE A 101 -15.20 -0.83 7.26
C ILE A 101 -13.85 -0.76 7.98
N ARG A 102 -13.74 -1.31 9.19
CA ARG A 102 -12.45 -1.36 9.90
C ARG A 102 -11.75 -2.70 9.65
N PHE A 103 -10.49 -2.63 9.27
CA PHE A 103 -9.59 -3.76 9.15
C PHE A 103 -8.83 -3.99 10.46
N PRO A 104 -8.13 -5.14 10.62
CA PRO A 104 -7.24 -5.37 11.74
C PRO A 104 -6.29 -4.19 11.98
N ARG A 105 -6.24 -3.71 13.23
CA ARG A 105 -5.53 -2.48 13.63
C ARG A 105 -4.07 -2.42 13.17
N TRP A 106 -3.38 -3.56 13.15
CA TRP A 106 -1.98 -3.67 12.78
C TRP A 106 -1.70 -3.41 11.29
N LEU A 107 -2.72 -3.38 10.44
CA LEU A 107 -2.59 -3.01 9.03
C LEU A 107 -2.48 -1.50 8.81
N TYR A 108 -2.78 -0.67 9.81
CA TYR A 108 -2.77 0.78 9.63
C TYR A 108 -1.43 1.42 10.00
N ALA A 109 -1.08 2.48 9.28
CA ALA A 109 0.14 3.24 9.49
C ALA A 109 0.23 3.88 10.89
N ASP A 110 -0.89 4.29 11.50
CA ASP A 110 -0.90 4.87 12.86
C ASP A 110 -0.58 3.83 13.93
N TRP A 111 -1.02 2.59 13.74
CA TRP A 111 -0.63 1.48 14.62
C TRP A 111 0.86 1.13 14.44
N GLN A 112 1.36 1.10 13.21
CA GLN A 112 2.78 0.87 12.94
C GLN A 112 3.66 1.97 13.55
N TYR A 113 3.20 3.22 13.47
CA TYR A 113 3.84 4.35 14.14
C TYR A 113 3.86 4.18 15.66
N ALA A 114 2.71 3.88 16.26
CA ALA A 114 2.61 3.68 17.70
C ALA A 114 3.51 2.53 18.19
N LYS A 115 3.56 1.43 17.43
CA LYS A 115 4.46 0.29 17.69
C LYS A 115 5.93 0.70 17.74
N ARG A 116 6.41 1.48 16.76
CA ARG A 116 7.83 1.91 16.71
C ARG A 116 8.21 2.89 17.82
N HIS A 117 7.25 3.61 18.39
CA HIS A 117 7.48 4.63 19.41
C HIS A 117 7.11 4.16 20.83
N GLY A 118 6.75 2.88 21.01
CA GLY A 118 6.35 2.37 22.33
C GLY A 118 5.06 3.01 22.87
N LEU A 119 4.15 3.42 21.98
CA LEU A 119 2.87 4.08 22.31
C LEU A 119 1.70 3.09 22.33
N LEU A 120 1.99 1.82 22.57
CA LEU A 120 0.99 0.78 22.69
C LEU A 120 0.71 0.50 24.18
N ASP A 121 -0.56 0.29 24.52
CA ASP A 121 -0.97 -0.19 25.84
C ASP A 121 -0.65 -1.70 26.02
N GLU A 122 -0.90 -2.22 27.22
CA GLU A 122 -0.71 -3.65 27.55
C GLU A 122 -1.53 -4.60 26.65
N ASN A 123 -2.62 -4.10 26.07
CA ASN A 123 -3.51 -4.85 25.17
C ASN A 123 -3.14 -4.68 23.67
N GLY A 124 -2.05 -3.95 23.37
CA GLY A 124 -1.58 -3.65 22.02
C GLY A 124 -2.45 -2.65 21.24
N ASN A 125 -3.31 -1.89 21.92
CA ASN A 125 -3.99 -0.71 21.33
C ASN A 125 -3.08 0.51 21.42
N ILE A 126 -3.40 1.54 20.64
CA ILE A 126 -2.73 2.83 20.75
C ILE A 126 -3.16 3.50 22.06
N ASP A 127 -2.21 3.69 22.97
CA ASP A 127 -2.39 4.50 24.17
C ASP A 127 -2.62 5.96 23.75
N GLN A 128 -3.86 6.41 23.89
CA GLN A 128 -4.28 7.74 23.45
C GLN A 128 -3.61 8.87 24.26
N GLU A 129 -3.31 8.64 25.53
CA GLU A 129 -2.69 9.64 26.40
C GLU A 129 -1.21 9.80 26.06
N ALA A 130 -0.49 8.67 25.99
CA ALA A 130 0.90 8.65 25.56
C ALA A 130 1.05 9.22 24.14
N TYR A 131 0.14 8.85 23.23
CA TYR A 131 0.13 9.34 21.86
C TYR A 131 -0.07 10.86 21.78
N LYS A 132 -1.08 11.42 22.47
CA LYS A 132 -1.35 12.87 22.47
C LYS A 132 -0.16 13.67 23.00
N LYS A 133 0.48 13.17 24.06
CA LYS A 133 1.68 13.79 24.66
C LYS A 133 2.86 13.75 23.68
N HIS A 134 3.09 12.61 23.03
CA HIS A 134 4.16 12.43 22.06
C HIS A 134 3.97 13.31 20.81
N ALA A 135 2.77 13.29 20.23
CA ALA A 135 2.46 13.99 19.00
C ALA A 135 2.23 15.50 19.20
N ARG A 136 2.27 16.01 20.44
CA ARG A 136 1.98 17.42 20.80
C ARG A 136 0.65 17.92 20.19
N GLY A 137 -0.36 17.05 20.19
CA GLY A 137 -1.68 17.33 19.59
C GLY A 137 -1.71 17.36 18.06
N LYS A 138 -0.61 17.09 17.34
CA LYS A 138 -0.63 16.92 15.88
C LYS A 138 -1.16 15.52 15.54
N GLY A 139 -2.17 15.43 14.68
CA GLY A 139 -2.68 14.15 14.20
C GLY A 139 -1.66 13.41 13.32
N PHE A 140 -1.79 12.09 13.24
CA PHE A 140 -0.97 11.23 12.37
C PHE A 140 -1.28 11.42 10.87
N TRP A 141 -2.57 11.61 10.57
CA TRP A 141 -3.14 11.87 9.25
C TRP A 141 -3.41 13.37 9.08
#